data_AF-A0A5B9D865-F1
#
_entry.id   AF-A0A5B9D865-F1
#
_cell.length_a   1.000
_cell.length_b   1.000
_cell.length_c   1.000
_cell.angle_alpha   90.00
_cell.angle_beta   90.00
_cell.angle_gamma   90.00
#
_symmetry.space_group_name_H-M   'P 1'
#
loop_
_entity.id
_entity.type
_entity.pdbx_description
1 polymer ?
#
loop_
_entity_poly.entity_id
_entity_poly.type
_entity_poly.pdbx_seq_one_letter_code
_entity_poly.pdbx_strand_id
1 'polypeptide(L)'
;MKIGIFQLNGCNKCFNETILLDKHIKSKNEIYRIKNSEIESWSEKELDYAVVTGYIKPENHEFLQNLSKNSKNIVGYGSCATTGGIFGLAYQNGYKISPIGKIISDAAIVDGCLGEIEELSEILQGNPLSNDSNLCKSCARKSTCEYLDEVVRQIDPQDDIESCYNDFGYMCTGYIAKACKEMCVNYGTPCRGCKPSIDRAGFRMLGMFGTLMGNIEVATEATGKGGTDKLADVDDDITRSIPDITGNFFRFNLANSVLPIGRIQSNGSILSDIFIGRPIEELPLISGCMGGNNFISITLDLIQAYENGLGDDLPVSKKTTELRNSLLSLEKDLNSALKESNIEQYETITNQIRKLAGNMNLSNLFFGGFKVPIEGSDDFEEYKKIIFENIEGDYQNGQVKYSLDNQGLVTKFEILEA
;
A
#
# COMPACT_ATOMS: atom_id res chain seq x y z
N MET A 1 5.58 12.37 -29.50
CA MET A 1 6.74 11.75 -28.81
C MET A 1 6.59 10.23 -28.86
N LYS A 2 7.69 9.49 -28.79
CA LYS A 2 7.68 8.02 -28.61
C LYS A 2 7.84 7.70 -27.13
N ILE A 3 6.81 7.11 -26.54
CA ILE A 3 6.76 6.80 -25.11
C ILE A 3 6.61 5.29 -24.96
N GLY A 4 7.55 4.64 -24.27
CA GLY A 4 7.42 3.24 -23.89
C GLY A 4 7.02 3.12 -22.42
N ILE A 5 6.00 2.35 -22.12
CA ILE A 5 5.52 2.10 -20.76
C ILE A 5 5.70 0.61 -20.48
N PHE A 6 6.53 0.28 -19.51
CA PHE A 6 6.97 -1.07 -19.23
C PHE A 6 6.50 -1.52 -17.85
N GLN A 7 5.66 -2.55 -17.82
CA GLN A 7 5.29 -3.24 -16.60
C GLN A 7 6.30 -4.35 -16.31
N LEU A 8 7.04 -4.18 -15.23
CA LEU A 8 7.88 -5.24 -14.64
C LEU A 8 7.02 -6.11 -13.72
N ASN A 9 7.49 -6.43 -12.52
CA ASN A 9 6.80 -7.32 -11.61
C ASN A 9 5.76 -6.59 -10.74
N GLY A 10 4.74 -7.30 -10.23
CA GLY A 10 3.76 -6.76 -9.27
C GLY A 10 2.35 -6.60 -9.82
N CYS A 11 1.56 -5.71 -9.20
CA CYS A 11 0.11 -5.70 -9.30
C CYS A 11 -0.50 -4.97 -10.51
N ASN A 12 0.25 -4.52 -11.52
CA ASN A 12 -0.23 -3.84 -12.74
C ASN A 12 -1.13 -2.58 -12.61
N LYS A 13 -1.55 -2.15 -11.42
CA LYS A 13 -2.47 -0.99 -11.25
C LYS A 13 -1.92 0.31 -11.84
N CYS A 14 -0.65 0.66 -11.56
CA CYS A 14 -0.02 1.83 -12.16
C CYS A 14 0.03 1.70 -13.69
N PHE A 15 0.41 0.53 -14.21
CA PHE A 15 0.42 0.30 -15.66
C PHE A 15 -0.95 0.53 -16.29
N ASN A 16 -2.02 0.03 -15.66
CA ASN A 16 -3.39 0.22 -16.13
C ASN A 16 -3.81 1.69 -16.10
N GLU A 17 -3.45 2.44 -15.04
CA GLU A 17 -3.76 3.87 -14.91
C GLU A 17 -3.16 4.68 -16.06
N THR A 18 -2.05 4.22 -16.67
CA THR A 18 -1.45 4.90 -17.82
C THR A 18 -2.36 5.02 -19.03
N ILE A 19 -3.47 4.28 -19.11
CA ILE A 19 -4.48 4.45 -20.16
C ILE A 19 -5.05 5.88 -20.18
N LEU A 20 -5.08 6.55 -19.03
CA LEU A 20 -5.55 7.93 -18.92
C LEU A 20 -4.59 8.94 -19.59
N LEU A 21 -3.30 8.60 -19.81
CA LEU A 21 -2.36 9.49 -20.50
C LEU A 21 -2.84 9.90 -21.90
N ASP A 22 -3.62 9.04 -22.56
CA ASP A 22 -4.18 9.32 -23.88
C ASP A 22 -5.13 10.54 -23.87
N LYS A 23 -5.70 10.89 -22.71
CA LYS A 23 -6.48 12.13 -22.50
C LYS A 23 -5.62 13.30 -22.00
N HIS A 24 -4.62 13.04 -21.16
CA HIS A 24 -3.88 14.10 -20.47
C HIS A 24 -2.78 14.74 -21.33
N ILE A 25 -2.22 14.03 -22.31
CA ILE A 25 -1.14 14.56 -23.15
C ILE A 25 -1.72 15.10 -24.47
N LYS A 26 -1.53 16.40 -24.72
CA LYS A 26 -2.17 17.12 -25.84
C LYS A 26 -1.54 16.86 -27.22
N SER A 27 -0.32 16.34 -27.28
CA SER A 27 0.42 16.12 -28.53
C SER A 27 0.15 14.72 -29.11
N LYS A 28 0.26 14.58 -30.44
CA LYS A 28 0.26 13.26 -31.07
C LYS A 28 1.45 12.43 -30.55
N ASN A 29 1.16 11.36 -29.83
CA ASN A 29 2.15 10.48 -29.23
C ASN A 29 2.00 9.06 -29.77
N GLU A 30 3.14 8.38 -29.90
CA GLU A 30 3.19 6.93 -30.07
C GLU A 30 3.47 6.34 -28.70
N ILE A 31 2.42 5.83 -28.04
CA ILE A 31 2.51 5.20 -26.73
C ILE A 31 2.53 3.69 -26.93
N TYR A 32 3.62 3.07 -26.51
CA TYR A 32 3.79 1.63 -26.46
C TYR A 32 3.57 1.17 -25.02
N ARG A 33 2.61 0.27 -24.78
CA ARG A 33 2.37 -0.35 -23.47
C ARG A 33 2.82 -1.80 -23.53
N ILE A 34 3.88 -2.13 -22.79
CA ILE A 34 4.56 -3.42 -22.81
C ILE A 34 4.34 -4.09 -21.45
N LYS A 35 3.63 -5.21 -21.45
CA LYS A 35 3.48 -6.06 -20.26
C LYS A 35 4.76 -6.84 -20.01
N ASN A 36 4.93 -7.35 -18.78
CA ASN A 36 6.11 -8.12 -18.40
C ASN A 36 6.40 -9.28 -19.37
N SER A 37 5.35 -10.03 -19.74
CA SER A 37 5.41 -11.14 -20.71
C SER A 37 5.81 -10.75 -22.13
N GLU A 38 5.80 -9.45 -22.46
CA GLU A 38 6.09 -8.91 -23.78
C GLU A 38 7.48 -8.26 -23.84
N ILE A 39 8.18 -8.12 -22.70
CA ILE A 39 9.46 -7.43 -22.60
C ILE A 39 10.53 -8.12 -23.45
N GLU A 40 10.60 -9.45 -23.42
CA GLU A 40 11.60 -10.22 -24.19
C GLU A 40 11.44 -10.04 -25.71
N SER A 41 10.24 -9.68 -26.17
CA SER A 41 9.94 -9.45 -27.59
C SER A 41 10.04 -7.98 -28.01
N TRP A 42 10.44 -7.09 -27.09
CA TRP A 42 10.57 -5.66 -27.38
C TRP A 42 11.76 -5.38 -28.30
N SER A 43 11.52 -4.71 -29.43
CA SER A 43 12.52 -4.50 -30.48
C SER A 43 13.51 -3.35 -30.23
N GLU A 44 13.76 -2.99 -28.97
CA GLU A 44 14.72 -1.96 -28.54
C GLU A 44 14.64 -0.66 -29.35
N LYS A 45 13.44 -0.09 -29.51
CA LYS A 45 13.25 1.18 -30.23
C LYS A 45 13.83 2.35 -29.44
N GLU A 46 14.31 3.38 -30.16
CA GLU A 46 14.61 4.68 -29.56
C GLU A 46 13.33 5.36 -29.03
N LEU A 47 13.38 5.81 -27.78
CA LEU A 47 12.26 6.44 -27.07
C LEU A 47 12.61 7.86 -26.58
N ASP A 48 11.62 8.76 -26.57
CA ASP A 48 11.75 10.05 -25.90
C ASP A 48 11.60 9.89 -24.38
N TYR A 49 10.72 8.98 -23.95
CA TYR A 49 10.51 8.59 -22.56
C TYR A 49 10.31 7.09 -22.43
N ALA A 50 10.95 6.48 -21.43
CA ALA A 50 10.55 5.17 -20.94
C ALA A 50 10.05 5.26 -19.51
N VAL A 51 8.81 4.84 -19.31
CA VAL A 51 8.12 4.78 -18.02
C VAL A 51 8.18 3.34 -17.51
N VAL A 52 8.74 3.14 -16.31
CA VAL A 52 8.91 1.83 -15.70
C VAL A 52 8.02 1.74 -14.47
N THR A 53 7.16 0.73 -14.43
CA THR A 53 6.29 0.41 -13.29
C THR A 53 6.52 -1.01 -12.81
N GLY A 54 6.25 -1.26 -11.53
CA GLY A 54 6.48 -2.55 -10.90
C GLY A 54 7.81 -2.65 -10.18
N TYR A 55 7.94 -3.63 -9.28
CA TYR A 55 9.16 -3.81 -8.51
C TYR A 55 10.25 -4.45 -9.36
N ILE A 56 11.50 -4.07 -9.09
CA ILE A 56 12.66 -4.45 -9.88
C ILE A 56 13.46 -5.50 -9.13
N LYS A 57 13.74 -6.62 -9.80
CA LYS A 57 14.62 -7.69 -9.35
C LYS A 57 15.92 -7.70 -10.17
N PRO A 58 16.98 -8.42 -9.75
CA PRO A 58 18.27 -8.42 -10.44
C PRO A 58 18.17 -8.83 -11.92
N GLU A 59 17.27 -9.74 -12.27
CA GLU A 59 17.03 -10.16 -13.65
C GLU A 59 16.52 -9.04 -14.57
N ASN A 60 15.96 -7.96 -14.01
CA ASN A 60 15.49 -6.82 -14.81
C ASN A 60 16.60 -5.78 -15.06
N HIS A 61 17.76 -5.89 -14.41
CA HIS A 61 18.78 -4.84 -14.45
C HIS A 61 19.38 -4.65 -15.84
N GLU A 62 19.67 -5.74 -16.57
CA GLU A 62 20.22 -5.67 -17.92
C GLU A 62 19.25 -4.98 -18.89
N PHE A 63 17.97 -5.38 -18.84
CA PHE A 63 16.90 -4.73 -19.60
C PHE A 63 16.83 -3.23 -19.31
N LEU A 64 16.86 -2.83 -18.02
CA LEU A 64 16.80 -1.42 -17.64
C LEU A 64 18.02 -0.61 -18.11
N GLN A 65 19.22 -1.21 -18.10
CA GLN A 65 20.44 -0.58 -18.62
C GLN A 65 20.42 -0.40 -20.13
N ASN A 66 19.82 -1.33 -20.88
CA ASN A 66 19.63 -1.16 -22.32
C ASN A 66 18.55 -0.13 -22.61
N LEU A 67 17.45 -0.17 -21.84
CA LEU A 67 16.37 0.81 -21.92
C LEU A 67 16.88 2.24 -21.68
N SER A 68 17.78 2.46 -20.71
CA SER A 68 18.39 3.76 -20.45
C SER A 68 19.32 4.24 -21.55
N LYS A 69 19.98 3.35 -22.29
CA LYS A 69 20.80 3.72 -23.47
C LYS A 69 19.94 4.12 -24.66
N ASN A 70 18.78 3.50 -24.81
CA ASN A 70 17.88 3.67 -25.96
C ASN A 70 16.77 4.70 -25.69
N SER A 71 16.71 5.31 -24.50
CA SER A 71 15.69 6.30 -24.15
C SER A 71 16.31 7.61 -23.72
N LYS A 72 15.76 8.74 -24.15
CA LYS A 72 16.25 10.07 -23.74
C LYS A 72 16.01 10.36 -22.26
N ASN A 73 14.88 9.90 -21.73
CA ASN A 73 14.48 10.11 -20.34
C ASN A 73 13.86 8.83 -19.77
N ILE A 74 14.12 8.54 -18.50
CA ILE A 74 13.53 7.42 -17.78
C ILE A 74 12.68 7.95 -16.62
N VAL A 75 11.51 7.35 -16.41
CA VAL A 75 10.60 7.69 -15.32
C VAL A 75 10.24 6.43 -14.53
N GLY A 76 10.53 6.39 -13.24
CA GLY A 76 9.95 5.41 -12.32
C GLY A 76 8.53 5.82 -11.94
N TYR A 77 7.55 4.97 -12.22
CA TYR A 77 6.14 5.25 -11.96
C TYR A 77 5.54 4.24 -10.97
N GLY A 78 5.13 4.77 -9.81
CA GLY A 78 4.61 4.03 -8.67
C GLY A 78 5.68 3.58 -7.68
N SER A 79 5.29 3.52 -6.42
CA SER A 79 6.14 3.15 -5.26
C SER A 79 6.95 1.87 -5.48
N CYS A 80 6.40 0.87 -6.15
CA CYS A 80 7.10 -0.38 -6.47
C CYS A 80 8.39 -0.14 -7.27
N ALA A 81 8.34 0.72 -8.29
CA ALA A 81 9.51 1.03 -9.10
C ALA A 81 10.47 1.99 -8.38
N THR A 82 9.94 2.93 -7.61
CA THR A 82 10.69 4.07 -7.10
C THR A 82 11.30 3.87 -5.72
N THR A 83 10.70 3.02 -4.89
CA THR A 83 11.12 2.75 -3.50
C THR A 83 11.12 1.26 -3.15
N GLY A 84 10.69 0.39 -4.07
CA GLY A 84 10.42 -1.03 -3.87
C GLY A 84 8.96 -1.32 -3.53
N GLY A 85 8.24 -0.32 -3.00
CA GLY A 85 6.80 -0.39 -2.73
C GLY A 85 6.44 -1.51 -1.75
N ILE A 86 5.18 -1.93 -1.76
CA ILE A 86 4.69 -2.96 -0.84
C ILE A 86 5.38 -4.31 -1.03
N PHE A 87 5.78 -4.63 -2.27
CA PHE A 87 6.54 -5.83 -2.57
C PHE A 87 7.95 -5.79 -1.97
N GLY A 88 8.48 -4.60 -1.72
CA GLY A 88 9.74 -4.38 -1.01
C GLY A 88 9.75 -4.95 0.41
N LEU A 89 8.60 -5.26 1.02
CA LEU A 89 8.56 -5.98 2.30
C LEU A 89 9.22 -7.35 2.25
N ALA A 90 9.17 -8.03 1.10
CA ALA A 90 9.85 -9.31 0.90
C ALA A 90 11.39 -9.19 0.99
N TYR A 91 11.94 -7.97 1.03
CA TYR A 91 13.36 -7.74 1.32
C TYR A 91 13.80 -8.34 2.67
N GLN A 92 12.90 -8.46 3.64
CA GLN A 92 13.16 -9.15 4.92
C GLN A 92 13.37 -10.67 4.76
N ASN A 93 12.81 -11.25 3.68
CA ASN A 93 12.87 -12.68 3.35
C ASN A 93 13.98 -13.03 2.35
N GLY A 94 14.93 -12.11 2.10
CA GLY A 94 16.05 -12.36 1.19
C GLY A 94 15.81 -11.97 -0.27
N TYR A 95 14.66 -11.39 -0.63
CA TYR A 95 14.40 -10.95 -2.00
C TYR A 95 15.14 -9.65 -2.32
N LYS A 96 15.97 -9.68 -3.36
CA LYS A 96 16.76 -8.52 -3.81
C LYS A 96 15.92 -7.57 -4.66
N ILE A 97 15.09 -6.77 -4.02
CA ILE A 97 14.31 -5.72 -4.68
C ILE A 97 15.11 -4.41 -4.68
N SER A 98 15.17 -3.74 -5.82
CA SER A 98 15.92 -2.50 -6.00
C SER A 98 15.02 -1.36 -6.46
N PRO A 99 15.09 -0.17 -5.84
CA PRO A 99 14.56 1.06 -6.41
C PRO A 99 15.25 1.41 -7.74
N ILE A 100 14.50 1.96 -8.71
CA ILE A 100 15.04 2.34 -10.02
C ILE A 100 16.19 3.34 -9.91
N GLY A 101 16.12 4.29 -8.96
CA GLY A 101 17.17 5.28 -8.72
C GLY A 101 18.52 4.70 -8.30
N LYS A 102 18.58 3.44 -7.84
CA LYS A 102 19.83 2.73 -7.56
C LYS A 102 20.46 2.10 -8.82
N ILE A 103 19.71 2.02 -9.91
CA ILE A 103 20.12 1.42 -11.19
C ILE A 103 20.37 2.53 -12.22
N ILE A 104 19.46 3.51 -12.29
CA ILE A 104 19.47 4.65 -13.20
C ILE A 104 19.31 5.90 -12.33
N SER A 105 20.43 6.56 -12.02
CA SER A 105 20.49 7.63 -11.02
C SER A 105 19.74 8.91 -11.39
N ASP A 106 19.55 9.15 -12.69
CA ASP A 106 18.87 10.31 -13.27
C ASP A 106 17.41 10.03 -13.65
N ALA A 107 16.86 8.87 -13.27
CA ALA A 107 15.45 8.57 -13.47
C ALA A 107 14.56 9.55 -12.70
N ALA A 108 13.59 10.16 -13.39
CA ALA A 108 12.54 10.94 -12.76
C ALA A 108 11.61 10.03 -11.96
N ILE A 109 10.98 10.55 -10.90
CA ILE A 109 10.22 9.76 -9.93
C ILE A 109 8.80 10.27 -9.81
N VAL A 110 7.83 9.38 -10.01
CA VAL A 110 6.42 9.56 -9.66
C VAL A 110 6.05 8.49 -8.65
N ASP A 111 6.12 8.87 -7.37
CA ASP A 111 5.84 7.98 -6.25
C ASP A 111 4.32 7.78 -6.03
N GLY A 112 3.98 6.74 -5.28
CA GLY A 112 2.60 6.47 -4.86
C GLY A 112 2.13 5.05 -5.11
N CYS A 113 1.07 4.66 -4.41
CA CYS A 113 0.33 3.43 -4.63
C CYS A 113 -1.13 3.84 -4.48
N LEU A 114 -1.86 4.23 -5.52
CA LEU A 114 -1.51 4.35 -6.95
C LEU A 114 -0.61 5.57 -7.25
N GLY A 115 0.22 5.51 -8.29
CA GLY A 115 0.98 6.68 -8.76
C GLY A 115 0.07 7.66 -9.51
N GLU A 116 0.26 8.97 -9.31
CA GLU A 116 -0.62 9.99 -9.89
C GLU A 116 -0.36 10.18 -11.39
N ILE A 117 -1.42 10.00 -12.19
CA ILE A 117 -1.33 10.10 -13.64
C ILE A 117 -1.03 11.52 -14.09
N GLU A 118 -1.54 12.51 -13.35
CA GLU A 118 -1.36 13.92 -13.63
C GLU A 118 0.12 14.30 -13.46
N GLU A 119 0.80 13.83 -12.41
CA GLU A 119 2.24 14.04 -12.21
C GLU A 119 3.07 13.41 -13.32
N LEU A 120 2.73 12.18 -13.72
CA LEU A 120 3.38 11.52 -14.85
C LEU A 120 3.17 12.33 -16.14
N SER A 121 1.97 12.85 -16.36
CA SER A 121 1.64 13.67 -17.53
C SER A 121 2.44 14.97 -17.58
N GLU A 122 2.64 15.65 -16.44
CA GLU A 122 3.46 16.87 -16.37
C GLU A 122 4.93 16.57 -16.70
N ILE A 123 5.50 15.49 -16.15
CA ILE A 123 6.88 15.07 -16.47
C ILE A 123 7.04 14.77 -17.95
N LEU A 124 6.11 14.02 -18.55
CA LEU A 124 6.15 13.68 -19.98
C LEU A 124 6.02 14.91 -20.89
N GLN A 125 5.43 16.00 -20.39
CA GLN A 125 5.30 17.28 -21.09
C GLN A 125 6.44 18.27 -20.78
N GLY A 126 7.37 17.91 -19.89
CA GLY A 126 8.50 18.77 -19.49
C GLY A 126 8.11 19.91 -18.55
N ASN A 127 6.95 19.79 -17.88
CA ASN A 127 6.44 20.78 -16.94
C ASN A 127 6.89 20.47 -15.50
N PRO A 128 7.03 21.48 -14.64
CA PRO A 128 7.32 21.27 -13.22
C PRO A 128 6.11 20.64 -12.50
N LEU A 129 6.38 19.77 -11.52
CA LEU A 129 5.35 19.20 -10.66
C LEU A 129 4.73 20.29 -9.76
N SER A 130 3.41 20.31 -9.67
CA SER A 130 2.66 21.41 -9.04
C SER A 130 2.35 21.20 -7.55
N ASN A 131 2.42 19.97 -7.02
CA ASN A 131 2.03 19.68 -5.63
C ASN A 131 3.02 18.76 -4.91
N ASP A 132 4.07 19.36 -4.32
CA ASP A 132 5.06 18.66 -3.49
C ASP A 132 4.86 18.91 -1.98
N SER A 133 3.60 19.13 -1.57
CA SER A 133 3.30 19.45 -0.18
C SER A 133 3.30 18.20 0.71
N ASN A 134 3.75 18.36 1.96
CA ASN A 134 3.64 17.32 2.98
C ASN A 134 2.15 17.01 3.29
N LEU A 135 1.81 15.73 3.49
CA LEU A 135 0.44 15.28 3.72
C LEU A 135 -0.23 15.99 4.91
N CYS A 136 0.50 16.23 6.00
CA CYS A 136 -0.06 16.88 7.18
C CYS A 136 -0.57 18.31 6.90
N LYS A 137 -0.13 18.97 5.81
CA LYS A 137 -0.64 20.29 5.42
C LYS A 137 -2.08 20.26 4.89
N SER A 138 -2.47 19.15 4.26
CA SER A 138 -3.83 18.95 3.70
C SER A 138 -4.69 18.01 4.55
N CYS A 139 -4.11 17.39 5.58
CA CYS A 139 -4.84 16.55 6.52
C CYS A 139 -5.85 17.37 7.33
N ALA A 140 -7.09 16.88 7.41
CA ALA A 140 -8.13 17.50 8.24
C ALA A 140 -7.82 17.39 9.74
N ARG A 141 -7.15 16.30 10.15
CA ARG A 141 -6.81 16.02 11.54
C ARG A 141 -5.69 16.93 12.06
N LYS A 142 -5.72 17.26 13.36
CA LYS A 142 -4.81 18.18 14.05
C LYS A 142 -4.02 17.45 15.13
N SER A 143 -2.73 17.77 15.26
CA SER A 143 -1.89 17.16 16.29
C SER A 143 -1.77 18.05 17.52
N THR A 144 -1.80 17.44 18.70
CA THR A 144 -1.50 18.05 20.01
C THR A 144 -0.01 18.00 20.33
N CYS A 145 0.76 17.12 19.68
CA CYS A 145 2.17 16.83 19.96
C CYS A 145 2.42 16.32 21.40
N GLU A 146 1.41 15.75 22.06
CA GLU A 146 1.55 15.16 23.38
C GLU A 146 2.18 13.75 23.31
N TYR A 147 2.76 13.30 24.42
CA TYR A 147 3.23 11.93 24.56
C TYR A 147 2.05 10.97 24.67
N LEU A 148 2.25 9.74 24.18
CA LEU A 148 1.20 8.72 24.12
C LEU A 148 1.14 7.94 25.42
N ASP A 149 -0.08 7.74 25.91
CA ASP A 149 -0.36 6.82 27.02
C ASP A 149 -0.40 5.36 26.54
N GLU A 150 -0.84 5.13 25.30
CA GLU A 150 -0.89 3.80 24.69
C GLU A 150 -0.70 3.85 23.17
N VAL A 151 -0.43 2.70 22.57
CA VAL A 151 -0.45 2.49 21.12
C VAL A 151 -1.53 1.48 20.81
N VAL A 152 -2.36 1.81 19.82
CA VAL A 152 -3.53 1.02 19.43
C VAL A 152 -3.40 0.53 18.00
N ARG A 153 -3.94 -0.65 17.74
CA ARG A 153 -3.96 -1.26 16.41
C ARG A 153 -5.27 -1.02 15.66
N GLN A 154 -6.33 -0.76 16.41
CA GLN A 154 -7.66 -0.48 15.90
C GLN A 154 -8.27 0.69 16.67
N ILE A 155 -8.93 1.59 15.94
CA ILE A 155 -9.75 2.69 16.48
C ILE A 155 -11.03 2.80 15.68
N ASP A 156 -12.11 3.31 16.25
CA ASP A 156 -13.22 3.82 15.45
C ASP A 156 -12.90 5.26 15.03
N PRO A 157 -12.65 5.53 13.73
CA PRO A 157 -12.29 6.88 13.30
C PRO A 157 -13.45 7.89 13.41
N GLN A 158 -14.68 7.43 13.71
CA GLN A 158 -15.83 8.30 13.96
C GLN A 158 -15.94 8.76 15.41
N ASP A 159 -15.31 8.06 16.37
CA ASP A 159 -15.32 8.49 17.78
C ASP A 159 -14.65 9.86 17.94
N ASP A 160 -13.62 10.12 17.13
CA ASP A 160 -13.02 11.44 16.98
C ASP A 160 -12.39 11.60 15.58
N ILE A 161 -12.94 12.57 14.85
CA ILE A 161 -12.59 12.91 13.47
C ILE A 161 -11.54 14.03 13.35
N GLU A 162 -11.22 14.69 14.46
CA GLU A 162 -10.37 15.89 14.51
C GLU A 162 -8.94 15.56 14.95
N SER A 163 -8.74 14.66 15.92
CA SER A 163 -7.41 14.41 16.48
C SER A 163 -6.51 13.61 15.51
N CYS A 164 -5.20 13.87 15.56
CA CYS A 164 -4.22 13.17 14.73
C CYS A 164 -4.19 11.69 15.07
N TYR A 165 -4.08 10.83 14.06
CA TYR A 165 -3.90 9.39 14.30
C TYR A 165 -2.70 9.07 15.19
N ASN A 166 -1.60 9.81 15.04
CA ASN A 166 -0.45 9.60 15.91
C ASN A 166 -0.76 9.95 17.37
N ASP A 167 -1.63 10.92 17.65
CA ASP A 167 -2.01 11.30 19.01
C ASP A 167 -2.94 10.26 19.66
N PHE A 168 -3.70 9.48 18.86
CA PHE A 168 -4.42 8.29 19.35
C PHE A 168 -3.50 7.10 19.62
N GLY A 169 -2.20 7.22 19.35
CA GLY A 169 -1.32 6.08 19.28
C GLY A 169 -1.61 5.16 18.10
N TYR A 170 -2.34 5.62 17.06
CA TYR A 170 -2.56 4.88 15.82
C TYR A 170 -1.55 5.31 14.75
N MET A 171 -0.47 4.52 14.62
CA MET A 171 0.72 4.91 13.86
C MET A 171 0.41 5.36 12.41
N CYS A 172 0.74 6.62 12.10
CA CYS A 172 0.49 7.26 10.81
C CYS A 172 1.75 7.96 10.27
N THR A 173 2.17 7.57 9.08
CA THR A 173 3.38 8.08 8.39
C THR A 173 3.22 9.47 7.76
N GLY A 174 2.12 10.19 8.05
CA GLY A 174 1.79 11.45 7.37
C GLY A 174 2.84 12.54 7.50
N TYR A 175 3.53 12.62 8.64
CA TYR A 175 4.59 13.60 8.90
C TYR A 175 5.75 13.55 7.90
N ILE A 176 5.96 12.41 7.25
CA ILE A 176 7.08 12.16 6.35
C ILE A 176 6.62 11.66 4.97
N ALA A 177 5.34 11.90 4.65
CA ALA A 177 4.75 11.57 3.37
C ALA A 177 4.28 12.85 2.65
N LYS A 178 4.24 12.81 1.32
CA LYS A 178 3.64 13.85 0.49
C LYS A 178 2.13 13.63 0.42
N ALA A 179 1.38 14.70 0.19
CA ALA A 179 -0.03 14.59 -0.14
C ALA A 179 -0.19 13.77 -1.45
N CYS A 180 -1.21 12.92 -1.50
CA CYS A 180 -1.51 12.13 -2.68
C CYS A 180 -3.00 12.09 -2.97
N LYS A 181 -3.37 11.84 -4.23
CA LYS A 181 -4.77 11.77 -4.69
C LYS A 181 -5.64 10.79 -3.89
N GLU A 182 -5.08 9.67 -3.45
CA GLU A 182 -5.84 8.60 -2.79
C GLU A 182 -6.19 8.90 -1.30
N MET A 183 -5.57 9.92 -0.68
CA MET A 183 -5.86 10.47 0.66
C MET A 183 -6.44 9.46 1.69
N CYS A 184 -5.74 8.36 2.01
CA CYS A 184 -6.25 7.32 2.91
C CYS A 184 -6.75 7.84 4.27
N VAL A 185 -6.14 8.92 4.77
CA VAL A 185 -6.48 9.58 6.04
C VAL A 185 -7.90 10.13 6.09
N ASN A 186 -8.52 10.38 4.94
CA ASN A 186 -9.93 10.80 4.86
C ASN A 186 -10.90 9.62 4.98
N TYR A 187 -10.40 8.38 4.94
CA TYR A 187 -11.18 7.14 4.92
C TYR A 187 -10.84 6.24 6.12
N GLY A 188 -10.60 6.85 7.28
CA GLY A 188 -10.40 6.09 8.52
C GLY A 188 -9.09 5.29 8.56
N THR A 189 -8.14 5.57 7.67
CA THR A 189 -6.92 4.76 7.48
C THR A 189 -5.66 5.61 7.59
N PRO A 190 -4.69 5.23 8.44
CA PRO A 190 -3.47 6.01 8.59
C PRO A 190 -2.64 5.97 7.31
N CYS A 191 -1.91 7.05 7.04
CA CYS A 191 -0.94 7.05 5.96
C CYS A 191 0.14 6.01 6.25
N ARG A 192 0.50 5.20 5.25
CA ARG A 192 1.58 4.20 5.32
C ARG A 192 2.83 4.60 4.53
N GLY A 193 2.87 5.83 4.02
CA GLY A 193 4.07 6.41 3.41
C GLY A 193 4.43 5.87 2.02
N CYS A 194 3.44 5.59 1.15
CA CYS A 194 3.71 5.15 -0.23
C CYS A 194 4.32 6.24 -1.13
N LYS A 195 4.24 7.51 -0.70
CA LYS A 195 4.80 8.70 -1.36
C LYS A 195 5.69 9.45 -0.34
N PRO A 196 6.94 9.03 -0.11
CA PRO A 196 7.79 9.63 0.92
C PRO A 196 8.15 11.09 0.56
N SER A 197 8.20 11.98 1.57
CA SER A 197 8.63 13.37 1.36
C SER A 197 10.10 13.60 1.70
N ILE A 198 10.76 12.60 2.29
CA ILE A 198 12.14 12.68 2.78
C ILE A 198 12.85 11.33 2.66
N ASP A 199 14.18 11.39 2.55
CA ASP A 199 15.04 10.20 2.56
C ASP A 199 14.96 9.44 3.88
N ARG A 200 15.09 8.12 3.79
CA ARG A 200 15.06 7.20 4.94
C ARG A 200 13.79 7.37 5.78
N ALA A 201 12.66 7.54 5.09
CA ALA A 201 11.34 7.70 5.65
C ALA A 201 11.08 6.78 6.85
N GLY A 202 11.22 5.46 6.69
CA GLY A 202 10.93 4.51 7.77
C GLY A 202 11.70 4.77 9.07
N PHE A 203 12.99 5.08 9.03
CA PHE A 203 13.74 5.41 10.26
C PHE A 203 13.31 6.71 10.91
N ARG A 204 13.01 7.72 10.09
CA ARG A 204 12.58 9.01 10.61
C ARG A 204 11.22 8.87 11.30
N MET A 205 10.31 8.09 10.71
CA MET A 205 9.04 7.77 11.37
C MET A 205 9.24 6.94 12.63
N LEU A 206 10.10 5.92 12.58
CA LEU A 206 10.42 5.09 13.74
C LEU A 206 10.97 5.93 14.91
N GLY A 207 11.91 6.83 14.63
CA GLY A 207 12.48 7.72 15.66
C GLY A 207 11.46 8.73 16.19
N MET A 208 10.64 9.30 15.31
CA MET A 208 9.59 10.24 15.72
C MET A 208 8.50 9.55 16.55
N PHE A 209 7.96 8.43 16.09
CA PHE A 209 6.93 7.68 16.81
C PHE A 209 7.49 7.09 18.12
N GLY A 210 8.73 6.58 18.10
CA GLY A 210 9.45 6.17 19.31
C GLY A 210 9.58 7.29 20.34
N THR A 211 9.73 8.54 19.90
CA THR A 211 9.72 9.70 20.81
C THR A 211 8.33 9.94 21.40
N LEU A 212 7.26 9.79 20.61
CA LEU A 212 5.88 9.95 21.08
C LEU A 212 5.51 8.89 22.13
N MET A 213 6.04 7.68 22.02
CA MET A 213 5.84 6.59 23.00
C MET A 213 6.60 6.78 24.33
N GLY A 214 7.15 7.96 24.61
CA GLY A 214 8.03 8.20 25.77
C GLY A 214 7.40 7.95 27.16
N ASN A 215 6.07 7.88 27.26
CA ASN A 215 5.34 7.58 28.49
C ASN A 215 4.93 6.10 28.61
N ILE A 216 5.14 5.27 27.59
CA ILE A 216 4.72 3.87 27.58
C ILE A 216 5.76 3.02 28.30
N GLU A 217 5.30 2.08 29.12
CA GLU A 217 6.17 1.20 29.90
C GLU A 217 6.95 0.24 28.99
N VAL A 218 8.26 0.18 29.20
CA VAL A 218 9.15 -0.78 28.54
C VAL A 218 9.74 -1.74 29.57
N ALA A 219 9.78 -3.03 29.23
CA ALA A 219 10.37 -4.00 30.10
C ALA A 219 11.89 -3.80 30.14
N THR A 220 12.45 -3.63 31.33
CA THR A 220 13.90 -3.48 31.52
C THR A 220 14.44 -4.53 32.48
N GLU A 221 15.66 -4.99 32.25
CA GLU A 221 16.37 -5.90 33.15
C GLU A 221 17.83 -5.50 33.33
N ALA A 222 18.38 -5.84 34.49
CA ALA A 222 19.77 -5.55 34.80
C ALA A 222 20.72 -6.43 33.95
N THR A 223 21.77 -5.83 33.40
CA THR A 223 22.77 -6.54 32.57
C THR A 223 23.68 -7.50 33.35
N GLY A 224 23.56 -7.56 34.68
CA GLY A 224 24.16 -8.58 35.56
C GLY A 224 25.69 -8.54 35.74
N LYS A 225 26.43 -7.71 34.98
CA LYS A 225 27.91 -7.61 35.05
C LYS A 225 28.42 -6.18 35.20
N GLY A 226 27.85 -5.44 36.16
CA GLY A 226 28.28 -4.05 36.45
C GLY A 226 27.92 -3.04 35.36
N GLY A 227 27.03 -3.40 34.43
CA GLY A 227 26.43 -2.48 33.47
C GLY A 227 25.13 -1.87 33.99
N THR A 228 24.60 -0.90 33.23
CA THR A 228 23.26 -0.30 33.41
C THR A 228 22.15 -1.30 33.03
N ASP A 229 20.90 -0.88 33.13
CA ASP A 229 19.75 -1.63 32.64
C ASP A 229 19.79 -1.80 31.10
N LYS A 230 19.17 -2.86 30.59
CA LYS A 230 18.87 -3.08 29.17
C LYS A 230 17.36 -3.30 28.99
N LEU A 231 16.88 -3.26 27.74
CA LEU A 231 15.55 -3.80 27.43
C LEU A 231 15.54 -5.31 27.69
N ALA A 232 14.48 -5.77 28.33
CA ALA A 232 14.29 -7.19 28.63
C ALA A 232 13.88 -7.96 27.37
N ASP A 233 14.18 -9.25 27.33
CA ASP A 233 13.82 -10.14 26.21
C ASP A 233 12.38 -10.70 26.38
N VAL A 234 11.48 -9.91 26.97
CA VAL A 234 10.07 -10.26 27.21
C VAL A 234 9.16 -9.21 26.58
N ASP A 235 7.91 -9.58 26.32
CA ASP A 235 6.92 -8.66 25.79
C ASP A 235 6.60 -7.53 26.79
N ASP A 236 6.44 -6.32 26.26
CA ASP A 236 6.00 -5.13 26.99
C ASP A 236 4.85 -4.43 26.25
N ASP A 237 4.43 -3.26 26.72
CA ASP A 237 3.33 -2.52 26.11
C ASP A 237 3.67 -2.07 24.68
N ILE A 238 4.93 -1.74 24.40
CA ILE A 238 5.36 -1.33 23.05
C ILE A 238 5.37 -2.54 22.11
N THR A 239 6.00 -3.65 22.50
CA THR A 239 6.13 -4.81 21.62
C THR A 239 4.78 -5.47 21.33
N ARG A 240 3.85 -5.45 22.30
CA ARG A 240 2.47 -5.94 22.10
C ARG A 240 1.65 -5.03 21.19
N SER A 241 1.82 -3.72 21.29
CA SER A 241 1.06 -2.76 20.50
C SER A 241 1.60 -2.55 19.08
N ILE A 242 2.89 -2.80 18.85
CA ILE A 242 3.52 -2.73 17.51
C ILE A 242 4.23 -4.05 17.19
N PRO A 243 3.46 -5.15 16.99
CA PRO A 243 4.06 -6.46 16.71
C PRO A 243 4.74 -6.52 15.34
N ASP A 244 4.39 -5.60 14.43
CA ASP A 244 4.94 -5.54 13.06
C ASP A 244 5.68 -4.22 12.80
N ILE A 245 6.92 -4.10 13.27
CA ILE A 245 7.77 -2.92 13.03
C ILE A 245 8.00 -2.71 11.53
N THR A 246 8.29 -3.77 10.78
CA THR A 246 8.62 -3.69 9.35
C THR A 246 7.45 -3.15 8.53
N GLY A 247 6.25 -3.74 8.69
CA GLY A 247 5.07 -3.32 7.94
C GLY A 247 4.43 -2.04 8.47
N ASN A 248 4.74 -1.59 9.69
CA ASN A 248 4.35 -0.27 10.16
C ASN A 248 5.21 0.85 9.56
N PHE A 249 6.54 0.76 9.70
CA PHE A 249 7.44 1.88 9.36
C PHE A 249 8.04 1.78 7.95
N PHE A 250 8.15 0.58 7.40
CA PHE A 250 8.89 0.33 6.16
C PHE A 250 8.04 -0.24 5.03
N ARG A 251 6.69 -0.23 5.16
CA ARG A 251 5.75 -0.87 4.22
C ARG A 251 6.06 -0.66 2.74
N PHE A 252 6.38 0.56 2.35
CA PHE A 252 6.67 0.89 0.95
C PHE A 252 8.14 1.20 0.68
N ASN A 253 8.99 1.22 1.70
CA ASN A 253 10.35 1.75 1.61
C ASN A 253 11.44 0.83 2.14
N LEU A 254 11.12 -0.40 2.57
CA LEU A 254 12.10 -1.35 3.13
C LEU A 254 13.28 -1.59 2.18
N ALA A 255 13.03 -1.88 0.91
CA ALA A 255 14.09 -2.08 -0.09
C ALA A 255 14.93 -0.81 -0.37
N ASN A 256 14.39 0.37 -0.05
CA ASN A 256 15.10 1.65 -0.13
C ASN A 256 15.77 2.04 1.21
N SER A 257 15.50 1.34 2.30
CA SER A 257 15.81 1.78 3.66
C SER A 257 17.27 1.56 4.10
N VAL A 258 18.25 1.33 3.23
CA VAL A 258 19.66 1.02 3.64
C VAL A 258 19.86 -0.15 4.62
N LEU A 259 18.80 -0.79 5.13
CA LEU A 259 18.87 -1.99 5.95
C LEU A 259 19.55 -3.10 5.16
N PRO A 260 20.33 -3.97 5.83
CA PRO A 260 20.82 -5.17 5.18
C PRO A 260 19.64 -6.04 4.78
N ILE A 261 19.83 -6.82 3.72
CA ILE A 261 18.84 -7.81 3.31
C ILE A 261 18.54 -8.75 4.47
N GLY A 262 17.25 -8.98 4.69
CA GLY A 262 16.82 -9.81 5.80
C GLY A 262 17.18 -11.27 5.57
N ARG A 263 17.14 -12.02 6.67
CA ARG A 263 17.53 -13.44 6.73
C ARG A 263 16.37 -14.35 7.12
N ILE A 264 15.16 -13.81 7.16
CA ILE A 264 13.95 -14.60 7.43
C ILE A 264 13.79 -15.57 6.26
N GLN A 265 13.55 -16.85 6.56
CA GLN A 265 13.34 -17.83 5.52
C GLN A 265 12.04 -17.49 4.76
N SER A 266 12.09 -17.57 3.42
CA SER A 266 10.90 -17.44 2.59
C SER A 266 9.96 -18.63 2.80
N ASN A 267 8.65 -18.37 2.82
CA ASN A 267 7.60 -19.37 2.95
C ASN A 267 7.10 -19.92 1.60
N GLY A 268 7.66 -19.45 0.49
CA GLY A 268 7.44 -20.05 -0.83
C GLY A 268 7.25 -19.03 -1.96
N SER A 269 6.57 -17.91 -1.69
CA SER A 269 6.36 -16.86 -2.68
C SER A 269 6.49 -15.46 -2.06
N ILE A 270 6.90 -14.47 -2.89
CA ILE A 270 6.95 -13.05 -2.50
C ILE A 270 5.61 -12.61 -1.94
N LEU A 271 4.51 -13.05 -2.56
CA LEU A 271 3.17 -12.69 -2.15
C LEU A 271 2.91 -13.16 -0.71
N SER A 272 3.12 -14.44 -0.43
CA SER A 272 2.94 -15.00 0.92
C SER A 272 3.80 -14.26 1.94
N ASP A 273 5.08 -14.05 1.62
CA ASP A 273 6.06 -13.41 2.51
C ASP A 273 5.75 -11.94 2.86
N ILE A 274 4.95 -11.24 2.05
CA ILE A 274 4.50 -9.88 2.38
C ILE A 274 3.44 -9.90 3.48
N PHE A 275 2.58 -10.92 3.49
CA PHE A 275 1.49 -11.10 4.46
C PHE A 275 1.96 -11.73 5.77
N ILE A 276 2.96 -12.61 5.75
CA ILE A 276 3.48 -13.25 6.97
C ILE A 276 3.98 -12.20 7.98
N GLY A 277 3.56 -12.38 9.24
CA GLY A 277 3.86 -11.48 10.35
C GLY A 277 3.08 -10.17 10.32
N ARG A 278 2.13 -9.99 9.39
CA ARG A 278 1.25 -8.82 9.37
C ARG A 278 0.05 -9.06 10.27
N PRO A 279 -0.38 -8.05 11.04
CA PRO A 279 -1.62 -8.14 11.80
C PRO A 279 -2.84 -8.19 10.87
N ILE A 280 -3.89 -8.91 11.31
CA ILE A 280 -5.14 -9.08 10.56
C ILE A 280 -5.76 -7.73 10.13
N GLU A 281 -5.72 -6.73 11.00
CA GLU A 281 -6.25 -5.39 10.76
C GLU A 281 -5.57 -4.66 9.58
N GLU A 282 -4.37 -5.06 9.19
CA GLU A 282 -3.65 -4.45 8.05
C GLU A 282 -3.94 -5.14 6.71
N LEU A 283 -4.47 -6.36 6.76
CA LEU A 283 -4.62 -7.20 5.58
C LEU A 283 -5.53 -6.60 4.50
N PRO A 284 -6.70 -5.97 4.82
CA PRO A 284 -7.54 -5.36 3.80
C PRO A 284 -6.81 -4.30 2.95
N LEU A 285 -5.96 -3.49 3.58
CA LEU A 285 -5.20 -2.47 2.87
C LEU A 285 -4.08 -3.09 2.04
N ILE A 286 -3.38 -4.10 2.58
CA ILE A 286 -2.29 -4.80 1.88
C ILE A 286 -2.85 -5.50 0.63
N SER A 287 -3.96 -6.24 0.76
CA SER A 287 -4.61 -6.91 -0.37
C SER A 287 -5.12 -5.91 -1.41
N GLY A 288 -5.71 -4.79 -1.00
CA GLY A 288 -6.16 -3.73 -1.91
C GLY A 288 -5.02 -3.09 -2.71
N CYS A 289 -3.81 -3.02 -2.14
CA CYS A 289 -2.62 -2.55 -2.84
C CYS A 289 -2.06 -3.58 -3.84
N MET A 290 -2.18 -4.88 -3.54
CA MET A 290 -1.47 -5.94 -4.26
C MET A 290 -2.32 -6.75 -5.24
N GLY A 291 -3.64 -6.79 -5.08
CA GLY A 291 -4.50 -7.71 -5.84
C GLY A 291 -4.70 -7.35 -7.32
N GLY A 292 -4.09 -6.26 -7.80
CA GLY A 292 -4.03 -5.90 -9.21
C GLY A 292 -5.39 -5.73 -9.87
N ASN A 293 -5.68 -6.52 -10.92
CA ASN A 293 -6.98 -6.53 -11.60
C ASN A 293 -8.12 -7.13 -10.75
N ASN A 294 -7.77 -7.83 -9.67
CA ASN A 294 -8.66 -8.57 -8.78
C ASN A 294 -8.59 -8.04 -7.34
N PHE A 295 -8.18 -6.77 -7.18
CA PHE A 295 -7.92 -6.17 -5.87
C PHE A 295 -9.16 -6.07 -4.97
N ILE A 296 -10.37 -5.96 -5.54
CA ILE A 296 -11.62 -5.97 -4.80
C ILE A 296 -11.98 -7.40 -4.41
N SER A 297 -12.01 -8.33 -5.36
CA SER A 297 -12.37 -9.73 -5.06
C SER A 297 -11.42 -10.38 -4.07
N ILE A 298 -10.10 -10.22 -4.23
CA ILE A 298 -9.10 -10.75 -3.29
C ILE A 298 -9.26 -10.14 -1.89
N THR A 299 -9.51 -8.82 -1.80
CA THR A 299 -9.71 -8.16 -0.50
C THR A 299 -10.98 -8.63 0.19
N LEU A 300 -12.07 -8.81 -0.57
CA LEU A 300 -13.32 -9.32 -0.04
C LEU A 300 -13.22 -10.79 0.36
N ASP A 301 -12.54 -11.62 -0.43
CA ASP A 301 -12.24 -13.01 -0.07
C ASP A 301 -11.47 -13.08 1.25
N LEU A 302 -10.47 -12.22 1.44
CA LEU A 302 -9.72 -12.13 2.68
C LEU A 302 -10.59 -11.77 3.88
N ILE A 303 -11.41 -10.73 3.73
CA ILE A 303 -12.28 -10.24 4.80
C ILE A 303 -13.35 -11.28 5.16
N GLN A 304 -14.01 -11.84 4.15
CA GLN A 304 -15.09 -12.81 4.31
C GLN A 304 -14.57 -14.15 4.87
N ALA A 305 -13.32 -14.51 4.61
CA ALA A 305 -12.69 -15.67 5.24
C ALA A 305 -12.72 -15.56 6.78
N TYR A 306 -12.42 -14.37 7.32
CA TYR A 306 -12.50 -14.13 8.76
C TYR A 306 -13.96 -14.09 9.24
N GLU A 307 -14.79 -13.27 8.59
CA GLU A 307 -16.20 -13.08 8.98
C GLU A 307 -16.97 -14.40 8.99
N ASN A 308 -16.77 -15.26 7.99
CA ASN A 308 -17.39 -16.59 7.95
C ASN A 308 -16.85 -17.52 9.05
N GLY A 309 -15.58 -17.36 9.43
CA GLY A 309 -14.96 -18.13 10.51
C GLY A 309 -15.48 -17.76 11.90
N LEU A 310 -15.84 -16.49 12.11
CA LEU A 310 -16.41 -15.99 13.36
C LEU A 310 -17.94 -16.09 13.43
N GLY A 311 -18.63 -16.05 12.29
CA GLY A 311 -20.09 -16.11 12.26
C GLY A 311 -20.74 -14.99 13.07
N ASP A 312 -21.52 -15.35 14.08
CA ASP A 312 -22.28 -14.40 14.91
C ASP A 312 -21.39 -13.45 15.74
N ASP A 313 -20.12 -13.81 15.96
CA ASP A 313 -19.15 -12.95 16.67
C ASP A 313 -18.65 -11.78 15.80
N LEU A 314 -18.85 -11.85 14.47
CA LEU A 314 -18.52 -10.77 13.55
C LEU A 314 -19.61 -10.62 12.46
N PRO A 315 -20.81 -10.14 12.84
CA PRO A 315 -21.96 -10.15 11.95
C PRO A 315 -21.79 -9.16 10.80
N VAL A 316 -22.26 -9.55 9.62
CA VAL A 316 -22.25 -8.71 8.42
C VAL A 316 -23.68 -8.36 8.04
N SER A 317 -23.98 -7.06 7.94
CA SER A 317 -25.32 -6.61 7.60
C SER A 317 -25.66 -6.86 6.12
N LYS A 318 -26.96 -6.85 5.82
CA LYS A 318 -27.46 -6.89 4.44
C LYS A 318 -26.93 -5.69 3.64
N LYS A 319 -26.90 -4.50 4.24
CA LYS A 319 -26.41 -3.27 3.61
C LYS A 319 -24.93 -3.36 3.25
N THR A 320 -24.09 -3.85 4.16
CA THR A 320 -22.66 -4.12 3.89
C THR A 320 -22.53 -5.08 2.71
N THR A 321 -23.31 -6.16 2.69
CA THR A 321 -23.30 -7.14 1.60
C THR A 321 -23.68 -6.52 0.25
N GLU A 322 -24.71 -5.68 0.20
CA GLU A 322 -25.13 -4.97 -1.01
C GLU A 322 -24.03 -4.06 -1.55
N LEU A 323 -23.39 -3.25 -0.68
CA LEU A 323 -22.30 -2.36 -1.07
C LEU A 323 -21.07 -3.12 -1.58
N ARG A 324 -20.71 -4.25 -0.94
CA ARG A 324 -19.61 -5.12 -1.39
C ARG A 324 -19.93 -5.77 -2.75
N ASN A 325 -21.17 -6.17 -3.00
CA ASN A 325 -21.60 -6.67 -4.30
C ASN A 325 -21.52 -5.59 -5.41
N SER A 326 -21.83 -4.33 -5.09
CA SER A 326 -21.59 -3.23 -6.02
C SER A 326 -20.10 -3.08 -6.37
N LEU A 327 -19.20 -3.19 -5.39
CA LEU A 327 -17.75 -3.18 -5.66
C LEU A 327 -17.31 -4.34 -6.58
N LEU A 328 -17.82 -5.55 -6.37
CA LEU A 328 -17.53 -6.69 -7.25
C LEU A 328 -18.03 -6.48 -8.69
N SER A 329 -19.17 -5.80 -8.86
CA SER A 329 -19.64 -5.40 -10.20
C SER A 329 -18.68 -4.41 -10.85
N LEU A 330 -18.26 -3.38 -10.10
CA LEU A 330 -17.31 -2.37 -10.59
C LEU A 330 -15.96 -2.99 -10.99
N GLU A 331 -15.47 -4.00 -10.27
CA GLU A 331 -14.25 -4.73 -10.67
C GLU A 331 -14.40 -5.40 -12.04
N LYS A 332 -15.53 -6.07 -12.29
CA LYS A 332 -15.81 -6.71 -13.59
C LYS A 332 -15.89 -5.68 -14.71
N ASP A 333 -16.56 -4.57 -14.46
CA ASP A 333 -16.70 -3.48 -15.41
C ASP A 333 -15.33 -2.82 -15.69
N LEU A 334 -14.50 -2.64 -14.66
CA LEU A 334 -13.14 -2.08 -14.79
C LEU A 334 -12.27 -2.97 -15.67
N ASN A 335 -12.30 -4.29 -15.43
CA ASN A 335 -11.57 -5.26 -16.24
C ASN A 335 -12.04 -5.30 -17.70
N SER A 336 -13.34 -5.11 -17.92
CA SER A 336 -13.92 -5.00 -19.27
C SER A 336 -13.45 -3.72 -19.97
N ALA A 337 -13.49 -2.57 -19.29
CA ALA A 337 -13.00 -1.30 -19.80
C ALA A 337 -11.51 -1.36 -20.17
N LEU A 338 -10.68 -2.02 -19.36
CA LEU A 338 -9.26 -2.24 -19.66
C LEU A 338 -9.05 -3.10 -20.90
N LYS A 339 -9.82 -4.19 -21.04
CA LYS A 339 -9.74 -5.08 -22.21
C LYS A 339 -10.14 -4.36 -23.50
N GLU A 340 -11.13 -3.49 -23.43
CA GLU A 340 -11.63 -2.70 -24.56
C GLU A 340 -10.83 -1.40 -24.78
N SER A 341 -9.88 -1.08 -23.89
CA SER A 341 -9.17 0.19 -23.86
C SER A 341 -10.10 1.41 -23.83
N ASN A 342 -11.24 1.30 -23.11
CA ASN A 342 -12.23 2.36 -22.98
C ASN A 342 -11.88 3.32 -21.83
N ILE A 343 -11.26 4.46 -22.20
CA ILE A 343 -10.72 5.44 -21.25
C ILE A 343 -11.83 6.14 -20.45
N GLU A 344 -12.96 6.47 -21.07
CA GLU A 344 -14.08 7.16 -20.39
C GLU A 344 -14.74 6.26 -19.35
N GLN A 345 -14.94 5.00 -19.70
CA GLN A 345 -15.50 4.02 -18.79
C GLN A 345 -14.53 3.71 -17.66
N TYR A 346 -13.23 3.56 -17.95
CA TYR A 346 -12.19 3.38 -16.93
C TYR A 346 -12.19 4.51 -15.89
N GLU A 347 -12.17 5.76 -16.36
CA GLU A 347 -12.19 6.94 -15.49
C GLU A 347 -13.48 6.99 -14.63
N THR A 348 -14.62 6.72 -15.24
CA THR A 348 -15.92 6.70 -14.55
C THR A 348 -15.95 5.65 -13.44
N ILE A 349 -15.53 4.42 -13.75
CA ILE A 349 -15.56 3.29 -12.82
C ILE A 349 -14.57 3.51 -11.68
N THR A 350 -13.34 3.95 -11.96
CA THR A 350 -12.35 4.22 -10.90
C THR A 350 -12.84 5.32 -9.95
N ASN A 351 -13.54 6.35 -10.45
CA ASN A 351 -14.19 7.36 -9.59
C ASN A 351 -15.32 6.78 -8.74
N GLN A 352 -16.13 5.86 -9.28
CA GLN A 352 -17.15 5.14 -8.50
C GLN A 352 -16.53 4.27 -7.40
N ILE A 353 -15.44 3.56 -7.70
CA ILE A 353 -14.68 2.78 -6.72
C ILE A 353 -14.12 3.69 -5.62
N ARG A 354 -13.49 4.83 -5.98
CA ARG A 354 -13.00 5.81 -5.00
C ARG A 354 -14.13 6.34 -4.12
N LYS A 355 -15.31 6.63 -4.69
CA LYS A 355 -16.47 7.07 -3.90
C LYS A 355 -16.93 6.00 -2.89
N LEU A 356 -16.97 4.74 -3.30
CA LEU A 356 -17.55 3.65 -2.51
C LEU A 356 -16.55 3.05 -1.50
N ALA A 357 -15.33 2.76 -1.94
CA ALA A 357 -14.28 2.12 -1.13
C ALA A 357 -13.23 3.11 -0.60
N GLY A 358 -13.46 4.41 -0.79
CA GLY A 358 -12.59 5.51 -0.41
C GLY A 358 -11.48 5.78 -1.42
N ASN A 359 -10.77 4.74 -1.87
CA ASN A 359 -9.71 4.92 -2.84
C ASN A 359 -9.44 3.64 -3.64
N MET A 360 -8.51 3.72 -4.59
CA MET A 360 -8.14 2.55 -5.39
C MET A 360 -7.45 1.45 -4.57
N ASN A 361 -7.09 1.68 -3.31
CA ASN A 361 -6.59 0.63 -2.39
C ASN A 361 -7.62 0.22 -1.34
N LEU A 362 -8.89 0.62 -1.50
CA LEU A 362 -10.01 0.20 -0.67
C LEU A 362 -9.86 0.61 0.80
N SER A 363 -9.26 1.77 1.08
CA SER A 363 -8.98 2.19 2.46
C SER A 363 -10.22 2.30 3.36
N ASN A 364 -11.41 2.55 2.78
CA ASN A 364 -12.64 2.59 3.57
C ASN A 364 -13.19 1.20 3.93
N LEU A 365 -12.80 0.15 3.21
CA LEU A 365 -13.30 -1.20 3.43
C LEU A 365 -12.62 -1.84 4.64
N PHE A 366 -13.39 -2.51 5.49
CA PHE A 366 -12.89 -3.23 6.66
C PHE A 366 -13.79 -4.43 7.01
N PHE A 367 -13.40 -5.14 8.05
CA PHE A 367 -14.22 -6.18 8.67
C PHE A 367 -15.54 -5.60 9.21
N GLY A 368 -16.64 -6.32 8.99
CA GLY A 368 -18.01 -5.91 9.33
C GLY A 368 -18.63 -4.88 8.37
N GLY A 369 -17.82 -4.01 7.76
CA GLY A 369 -18.35 -2.90 6.97
C GLY A 369 -17.30 -1.90 6.48
N PHE A 370 -17.60 -0.61 6.69
CA PHE A 370 -16.81 0.52 6.20
C PHE A 370 -16.41 1.45 7.35
N LYS A 371 -15.25 2.10 7.22
CA LYS A 371 -14.65 2.93 8.28
C LYS A 371 -15.26 4.32 8.39
N VAL A 372 -15.75 4.87 7.30
CA VAL A 372 -16.37 6.21 7.21
C VAL A 372 -17.63 6.17 6.35
N PRO A 373 -18.57 7.11 6.55
CA PRO A 373 -19.78 7.21 5.73
C PRO A 373 -19.49 7.30 4.23
N ILE A 374 -20.30 6.59 3.44
CA ILE A 374 -20.27 6.66 1.97
C ILE A 374 -21.26 7.73 1.52
N GLU A 375 -20.78 8.73 0.78
CA GLU A 375 -21.60 9.86 0.34
C GLU A 375 -22.82 9.37 -0.48
N GLY A 376 -24.01 9.76 -0.03
CA GLY A 376 -25.28 9.39 -0.67
C GLY A 376 -25.83 8.02 -0.27
N SER A 377 -25.21 7.34 0.71
CA SER A 377 -25.85 6.21 1.40
C SER A 377 -26.51 6.69 2.68
N ASP A 378 -27.71 6.18 2.95
CA ASP A 378 -28.41 6.42 4.22
C ASP A 378 -27.85 5.52 5.34
N ASP A 379 -27.97 6.01 6.58
CA ASP A 379 -27.59 5.40 7.88
C ASP A 379 -26.25 4.65 7.93
N PHE A 380 -25.19 5.34 8.39
CA PHE A 380 -23.87 4.75 8.50
C PHE A 380 -23.81 3.54 9.45
N GLU A 381 -24.63 3.52 10.50
CA GLU A 381 -24.61 2.44 11.50
C GLU A 381 -24.97 1.08 10.88
N GLU A 382 -25.74 1.04 9.79
CA GLU A 382 -26.08 -0.22 9.10
C GLU A 382 -24.88 -0.90 8.42
N TYR A 383 -23.85 -0.14 8.06
CA TYR A 383 -22.68 -0.66 7.32
C TYR A 383 -21.35 -0.20 7.92
N LYS A 384 -21.39 0.24 9.17
CA LYS A 384 -20.22 0.62 9.94
C LYS A 384 -19.36 -0.61 10.21
N LYS A 385 -18.05 -0.41 10.21
CA LYS A 385 -17.09 -1.45 10.56
C LYS A 385 -17.27 -1.92 12.01
N ILE A 386 -16.71 -3.08 12.32
CA ILE A 386 -16.70 -3.63 13.68
C ILE A 386 -15.25 -3.67 14.19
N ILE A 387 -15.05 -3.30 15.45
CA ILE A 387 -13.80 -3.58 16.18
C ILE A 387 -13.95 -4.97 16.78
N PHE A 388 -12.96 -5.81 16.56
CA PHE A 388 -12.99 -7.21 16.98
C PHE A 388 -11.73 -7.58 17.75
N GLU A 389 -11.85 -8.61 18.58
CA GLU A 389 -10.72 -9.28 19.20
C GLU A 389 -10.11 -10.30 18.23
N ASN A 390 -8.79 -10.46 18.30
CA ASN A 390 -8.07 -11.36 17.41
C ASN A 390 -8.31 -12.81 17.86
N ILE A 391 -8.79 -13.63 16.93
CA ILE A 391 -9.00 -15.06 17.16
C ILE A 391 -7.96 -15.85 16.35
N GLU A 392 -7.25 -16.74 17.05
CA GLU A 392 -6.34 -17.70 16.40
C GLU A 392 -7.15 -18.69 15.56
N GLY A 393 -6.70 -18.99 14.35
CA GLY A 393 -7.40 -19.94 13.50
C GLY A 393 -6.93 -20.00 12.07
N ASP A 394 -7.56 -20.91 11.32
CA ASP A 394 -7.40 -21.05 9.88
C ASP A 394 -8.65 -20.52 9.17
N TYR A 395 -8.46 -19.62 8.22
CA TYR A 395 -9.52 -18.91 7.52
C TYR A 395 -9.40 -19.12 6.02
N GLN A 396 -10.52 -19.40 5.36
CA GLN A 396 -10.58 -19.61 3.92
C GLN A 396 -11.89 -19.10 3.33
N ASN A 397 -11.80 -18.32 2.25
CA ASN A 397 -12.94 -17.97 1.41
C ASN A 397 -12.45 -17.66 -0.01
N GLY A 398 -13.22 -18.12 -1.00
CA GLY A 398 -12.88 -17.92 -2.41
C GLY A 398 -11.45 -18.37 -2.71
N GLN A 399 -10.62 -17.44 -3.19
CA GLN A 399 -9.24 -17.69 -3.55
C GLN A 399 -8.25 -17.49 -2.40
N VAL A 400 -8.68 -17.01 -1.23
CA VAL A 400 -7.77 -16.62 -0.15
C VAL A 400 -7.83 -17.62 0.99
N LYS A 401 -6.64 -18.03 1.47
CA LYS A 401 -6.47 -18.84 2.67
C LYS A 401 -5.36 -18.27 3.54
N TYR A 402 -5.58 -18.18 4.84
CA TYR A 402 -4.54 -17.77 5.79
C TYR A 402 -4.76 -18.35 7.18
N SER A 403 -3.70 -18.33 7.98
CA SER A 403 -3.70 -18.75 9.39
C SER A 403 -3.26 -17.57 10.25
N LEU A 404 -3.87 -17.40 11.42
CA LEU A 404 -3.51 -16.40 12.43
C LEU A 404 -2.97 -17.09 13.68
N ASP A 405 -2.04 -16.45 14.39
CA ASP A 405 -1.69 -16.79 15.76
C ASP A 405 -2.60 -16.08 16.79
N ASN A 406 -2.33 -16.31 18.08
CA ASN A 406 -3.08 -15.70 19.18
C ASN A 406 -2.92 -14.18 19.31
N GLN A 407 -1.98 -13.55 18.61
CA GLN A 407 -1.83 -12.08 18.52
C GLN A 407 -2.55 -11.51 17.29
N GLY A 408 -3.12 -12.37 16.43
CA GLY A 408 -3.73 -12.01 15.17
C GLY A 408 -2.72 -11.73 14.07
N LEU A 409 -1.49 -12.25 14.18
CA LEU A 409 -0.48 -12.17 13.14
C LEU A 409 -0.62 -13.33 12.16
N VAL A 410 -0.46 -13.04 10.88
CA VAL A 410 -0.52 -14.06 9.84
C VAL A 410 0.70 -14.98 9.91
N THR A 411 0.45 -16.28 10.07
CA THR A 411 1.47 -17.34 10.10
C THR A 411 1.54 -18.15 8.81
N LYS A 412 0.48 -18.13 8.00
CA LYS A 412 0.42 -18.71 6.65
C LYS A 412 -0.47 -17.84 5.77
N PHE A 413 -0.12 -17.70 4.50
CA PHE A 413 -0.94 -16.99 3.52
C PHE A 413 -0.79 -17.57 2.13
N GLU A 414 -1.92 -17.86 1.48
CA GLU A 414 -2.00 -18.44 0.15
C GLU A 414 -3.12 -17.76 -0.66
N ILE A 415 -2.83 -17.47 -1.93
CA ILE A 415 -3.86 -17.22 -2.94
C ILE A 415 -3.91 -18.46 -3.82
N LEU A 416 -5.04 -19.16 -3.76
CA LEU A 416 -5.38 -20.29 -4.60
C LEU A 416 -5.66 -19.72 -6.00
N GLU A 417 -4.66 -19.78 -6.89
CA GLU A 417 -4.83 -19.36 -8.27
C GLU A 417 -6.07 -20.04 -8.89
N ALA A 418 -6.90 -19.26 -9.58
CA ALA A 418 -8.04 -19.74 -10.36
C ALA A 418 -7.66 -20.07 -11.80
#